data_AF-A0A6G0I8L0-F1
#
_entry.id   AF-A0A6G0I8L0-F1
#
_cell.length_a   1.000
_cell.length_b   1.000
_cell.length_c   1.000
_cell.angle_alpha   90.00
_cell.angle_beta   90.00
_cell.angle_gamma   90.00
#
_symmetry.space_group_name_H-M   'P 1'
#
loop_
_entity.id
_entity.type
_entity.pdbx_description
1 polymer ?
#
loop_
_entity_poly.entity_id
_entity_poly.type
_entity_poly.pdbx_seq_one_letter_code
_entity_poly.pdbx_strand_id
1 'polypeptide(L)'
;MFLWHYYLALPLLITIQIYKAQGCDEFTDLGLSHAIIGTSLKIRLLLYTRDNVTCGTLMSHTNLHAHPQFNLSRPTTFIIHGYRPTGSPPMWLQNITEMVLAREDVNIIVVDWNYGAANVNYFKAVENTHKAADNLTAFIKKMQEHGSSLSSIHMIGVSLGAHISGFVGANLNGSIGRITALDPAGPQFTGTSKEDRLDPTNAQFVDVLHTDMDALGFREPLGHIDFYANGGADQPGCPRTILSGTKYFKCDHQRSVFLYLDSVNQTCTHKAFPCSSYKEFLDGKCLNCDSFGSAGCPVFGWL
;
A
#
# COMPACT_ATOMS: atom_id res chain seq x y z
N MET A 1 -14.12 73.27 37.33
CA MET A 1 -13.59 72.75 36.06
C MET A 1 -12.69 71.56 36.36
N PHE A 2 -13.26 70.37 36.53
CA PHE A 2 -12.51 69.13 36.68
C PHE A 2 -13.25 68.06 35.87
N LEU A 3 -12.64 67.68 34.76
CA LEU A 3 -13.14 66.73 33.77
C LEU A 3 -13.02 65.31 34.31
N TRP A 4 -14.12 64.57 34.24
CA TRP A 4 -14.16 63.11 34.34
C TRP A 4 -13.36 62.49 33.19
N HIS A 5 -12.52 61.49 33.47
CA HIS A 5 -12.02 60.53 32.48
C HIS A 5 -12.25 59.13 33.03
N TYR A 6 -13.30 58.48 32.51
CA TYR A 6 -13.53 57.04 32.67
C TYR A 6 -12.66 56.29 31.67
N TYR A 7 -11.65 55.57 32.14
CA TYR A 7 -10.95 54.59 31.33
C TYR A 7 -11.64 53.23 31.50
N LEU A 8 -12.43 52.84 30.50
CA LEU A 8 -12.94 51.49 30.33
C LEU A 8 -11.80 50.59 29.82
N ALA A 9 -11.21 49.80 30.71
CA ALA A 9 -10.35 48.70 30.32
C ALA A 9 -11.23 47.54 29.82
N LEU A 10 -11.28 47.32 28.50
CA LEU A 10 -11.84 46.10 27.93
C LEU A 10 -10.91 44.92 28.25
N PRO A 11 -11.39 43.84 28.88
CA PRO A 11 -10.59 42.64 28.99
C PRO A 11 -10.54 41.97 27.61
N LEU A 12 -9.34 41.86 27.05
CA LEU A 12 -9.09 41.03 25.87
C LEU A 12 -9.32 39.57 26.28
N LEU A 13 -10.51 39.03 25.98
CA LEU A 13 -10.79 37.61 26.15
C LEU A 13 -9.99 36.83 25.11
N ILE A 14 -8.77 36.43 25.48
CA ILE A 14 -8.00 35.44 24.74
C ILE A 14 -8.71 34.12 24.96
N THR A 15 -9.53 33.71 23.99
CA THR A 15 -10.02 32.34 23.91
C THR A 15 -8.84 31.43 23.61
N ILE A 16 -8.25 30.85 24.66
CA ILE A 16 -7.35 29.72 24.52
C ILE A 16 -8.24 28.55 24.09
N GLN A 17 -8.32 28.30 22.78
CA GLN A 17 -8.80 27.02 22.28
C GLN A 17 -7.79 25.97 22.74
N ILE A 18 -8.11 25.29 23.83
CA ILE A 18 -7.44 24.06 24.23
C ILE A 18 -7.85 23.04 23.16
N TYR A 19 -7.07 22.95 22.09
CA TYR A 19 -7.09 21.78 21.23
C TYR A 19 -6.75 20.60 22.15
N LYS A 20 -7.74 19.78 22.50
CA LYS A 20 -7.45 18.43 22.99
C LYS A 20 -6.57 17.81 21.92
N ALA A 21 -5.34 17.46 22.27
CA ALA A 21 -4.50 16.64 21.43
C ALA A 21 -5.33 15.38 21.11
N GLN A 22 -5.83 15.30 19.88
CA GLN A 22 -6.56 14.13 19.43
C GLN A 22 -5.53 13.00 19.38
N GLY A 23 -5.78 11.94 20.18
CA GLY A 23 -4.91 10.77 20.18
C GLY A 23 -4.82 10.17 18.78
N CYS A 24 -3.67 9.60 18.46
CA CYS A 24 -3.44 8.96 17.17
C CYS A 24 -4.42 7.80 16.96
N ASP A 25 -4.96 7.70 15.75
CA ASP A 25 -5.70 6.52 15.36
C ASP A 25 -4.72 5.40 15.02
N GLU A 26 -4.76 4.34 15.80
CA GLU A 26 -3.92 3.16 15.58
C GLU A 26 -4.53 2.22 14.54
N PHE A 27 -3.64 1.46 13.90
CA PHE A 27 -4.01 0.34 13.06
C PHE A 27 -4.71 -0.72 13.91
N THR A 28 -5.76 -1.36 13.39
CA THR A 28 -6.51 -2.37 14.13
C THR A 28 -5.59 -3.55 14.49
N ASP A 29 -5.43 -3.84 15.79
CA ASP A 29 -4.77 -5.04 16.30
C ASP A 29 -5.81 -6.04 16.81
N LEU A 30 -5.95 -7.16 16.10
CA LEU A 30 -6.90 -8.22 16.44
C LEU A 30 -6.15 -9.42 16.98
N GLY A 31 -6.68 -10.04 18.03
CA GLY A 31 -6.18 -11.31 18.54
C GLY A 31 -6.65 -12.52 17.72
N LEU A 32 -5.99 -13.67 17.93
CA LEU A 32 -6.29 -14.94 17.27
C LEU A 32 -7.76 -15.40 17.41
N SER A 33 -8.42 -15.07 18.52
CA SER A 33 -9.84 -15.38 18.73
C SER A 33 -10.73 -14.74 17.66
N HIS A 34 -10.44 -13.50 17.25
CA HIS A 34 -11.16 -12.81 16.18
C HIS A 34 -10.93 -13.49 14.83
N ALA A 35 -9.71 -13.96 14.55
CA ALA A 35 -9.40 -14.67 13.32
C ALA A 35 -10.12 -16.03 13.25
N ILE A 36 -10.32 -16.69 14.39
CA ILE A 36 -11.04 -17.98 14.47
C ILE A 36 -12.56 -17.78 14.35
N ILE A 37 -13.14 -16.86 15.11
CA ILE A 37 -14.59 -16.60 15.13
C ILE A 37 -15.03 -15.89 13.84
N GLY A 38 -14.13 -15.10 13.26
CA GLY A 38 -14.42 -14.19 12.16
C GLY A 38 -14.90 -12.83 12.66
N THR A 39 -14.75 -11.82 11.80
CA THR A 39 -15.18 -10.45 12.04
C THR A 39 -16.02 -9.94 10.87
N SER A 40 -16.85 -8.93 11.13
CA SER A 40 -17.53 -8.19 10.06
C SER A 40 -16.55 -7.27 9.35
N LEU A 41 -16.53 -7.30 8.01
CA LEU A 41 -15.66 -6.44 7.22
C LEU A 41 -15.85 -4.98 7.60
N LYS A 42 -14.74 -4.32 7.94
CA LYS A 42 -14.66 -2.89 8.19
C LYS A 42 -13.38 -2.36 7.56
N ILE A 43 -13.51 -1.32 6.75
CA ILE A 43 -12.39 -0.60 6.14
C ILE A 43 -12.16 0.67 6.95
N ARG A 44 -10.92 0.87 7.38
CA ARG A 44 -10.43 2.07 8.05
C ARG A 44 -9.36 2.67 7.16
N LEU A 45 -9.47 3.97 6.91
CA LEU A 45 -8.52 4.72 6.09
C LEU A 45 -7.76 5.64 7.03
N LEU A 46 -6.48 5.35 7.27
CA LEU A 46 -5.64 6.14 8.16
C LEU A 46 -4.76 7.05 7.31
N LEU A 47 -4.96 8.35 7.44
CA LEU A 47 -4.19 9.37 6.74
C LEU A 47 -2.91 9.70 7.49
N TYR A 48 -1.81 9.71 6.77
CA TYR A 48 -0.50 10.22 7.18
C TYR A 48 -0.05 11.28 6.17
N THR A 49 0.52 12.36 6.68
CA THR A 49 1.06 13.46 5.88
C THR A 49 2.36 13.96 6.51
N ARG A 50 3.09 14.85 5.85
CA ARG A 50 4.31 15.47 6.43
C ARG A 50 4.04 16.21 7.74
N ASP A 51 2.82 16.74 7.92
CA ASP A 51 2.41 17.39 9.17
C ASP A 51 2.25 16.38 10.31
N ASN A 52 1.98 15.12 9.99
CA ASN A 52 1.78 14.07 10.98
C ASN A 52 2.29 12.70 10.50
N VAL A 53 3.61 12.54 10.52
CA VAL A 53 4.30 11.41 9.90
C VAL A 53 4.10 10.09 10.66
N THR A 54 3.99 10.15 11.99
CA THR A 54 3.97 8.96 12.87
C THR A 54 2.60 8.67 13.46
N CYS A 55 1.58 9.46 13.15
CA CYS A 55 0.30 9.43 13.84
C CYS A 55 -0.82 9.52 12.82
N GLY A 56 -1.46 8.37 12.58
CA GLY A 56 -2.56 8.25 11.64
C GLY A 56 -3.79 9.02 12.11
N THR A 57 -4.50 9.63 11.17
CA THR A 57 -5.83 10.19 11.41
C THR A 57 -6.88 9.34 10.69
N LEU A 58 -7.88 8.85 11.41
CA LEU A 58 -8.96 8.08 10.79
C LEU A 58 -9.83 8.99 9.92
N MET A 59 -9.80 8.71 8.62
CA MET A 59 -10.54 9.45 7.62
C MET A 59 -12.04 9.11 7.66
N SER A 60 -12.84 10.15 7.42
CA SER A 60 -14.26 10.00 7.12
C SER A 60 -14.39 9.52 5.67
N HIS A 61 -15.16 8.46 5.45
CA HIS A 61 -15.42 7.95 4.11
C HIS A 61 -16.38 8.86 3.32
N THR A 62 -17.04 9.81 3.98
CA THR A 62 -18.10 10.64 3.37
C THR A 62 -17.78 12.13 3.36
N ASN A 63 -17.04 12.63 4.35
CA ASN A 63 -16.73 14.05 4.51
C ASN A 63 -15.21 14.28 4.50
N LEU A 64 -14.65 14.57 3.33
CA LEU A 64 -13.22 14.83 3.16
C LEU A 64 -12.78 16.12 3.86
N HIS A 65 -13.67 17.13 3.96
CA HIS A 65 -13.38 18.42 4.62
C HIS A 65 -13.20 18.32 6.13
N ALA A 66 -13.57 17.19 6.74
CA ALA A 66 -13.28 16.93 8.16
C ALA A 66 -11.77 16.76 8.45
N HIS A 67 -10.94 16.67 7.40
CA HIS A 67 -9.51 16.37 7.47
C HIS A 67 -8.72 17.50 6.78
N PRO A 68 -8.46 18.63 7.47
CA PRO A 68 -7.78 19.79 6.88
C PRO A 68 -6.36 19.50 6.38
N GLN A 69 -5.72 18.45 6.91
CA GLN A 69 -4.42 17.96 6.49
C GLN A 69 -4.47 17.15 5.18
N PHE A 70 -5.66 16.69 4.76
CA PHE A 70 -5.83 15.97 3.50
C PHE A 70 -5.92 16.93 2.32
N ASN A 71 -4.84 17.05 1.55
CA ASN A 71 -4.78 17.97 0.42
C ASN A 71 -5.01 17.22 -0.90
N LEU A 72 -6.21 17.36 -1.48
CA LEU A 72 -6.63 16.67 -2.71
C LEU A 72 -5.83 17.05 -3.97
N SER A 73 -5.07 18.15 -3.93
CA SER A 73 -4.16 18.56 -5.00
C SER A 73 -2.79 17.87 -4.94
N ARG A 74 -2.46 17.19 -3.83
CA ARG A 74 -1.24 16.39 -3.70
C ARG A 74 -1.46 14.97 -4.26
N PRO A 75 -0.41 14.32 -4.80
CA PRO A 75 -0.46 12.90 -5.10
C PRO A 75 -0.89 12.11 -3.86
N THR A 76 -1.67 11.05 -4.07
CA THR A 76 -2.21 10.22 -2.98
C THR A 76 -1.79 8.78 -3.17
N THR A 77 -1.07 8.26 -2.18
CA THR A 77 -0.59 6.88 -2.17
C THR A 77 -1.42 6.04 -1.22
N PHE A 78 -2.05 4.98 -1.72
CA PHE A 78 -2.73 3.99 -0.90
C PHE A 78 -1.79 2.83 -0.57
N ILE A 79 -1.64 2.49 0.71
CA ILE A 79 -0.83 1.36 1.16
C ILE A 79 -1.77 0.28 1.68
N ILE A 80 -1.80 -0.86 1.00
CA ILE A 80 -2.79 -1.92 1.22
C ILE A 80 -2.09 -3.21 1.61
N HIS A 81 -2.31 -3.64 2.85
CA HIS A 81 -1.75 -4.88 3.36
C HIS A 81 -2.48 -6.12 2.82
N GLY A 82 -1.91 -7.30 3.07
CA GLY A 82 -2.47 -8.59 2.66
C GLY A 82 -3.21 -9.35 3.76
N TYR A 83 -3.27 -10.67 3.60
CA TYR A 83 -3.84 -11.62 4.56
C TYR A 83 -3.19 -11.51 5.96
N ARG A 84 -3.99 -11.66 7.02
CA ARG A 84 -3.55 -11.47 8.42
C ARG A 84 -4.09 -12.57 9.33
N PRO A 85 -3.62 -13.82 9.24
CA PRO A 85 -4.21 -14.95 9.98
C PRO A 85 -4.15 -14.80 11.51
N THR A 86 -3.29 -13.91 12.03
CA THR A 86 -3.18 -13.59 13.46
C THR A 86 -3.84 -12.29 13.85
N GLY A 87 -4.26 -11.45 12.89
CA GLY A 87 -4.84 -10.13 13.14
C GLY A 87 -3.85 -9.05 13.59
N SER A 88 -2.55 -9.35 13.65
CA SER A 88 -1.55 -8.37 14.08
C SER A 88 -1.25 -7.31 12.99
N PRO A 89 -0.95 -6.06 13.37
CA PRO A 89 -0.53 -5.02 12.44
C PRO A 89 0.70 -5.41 11.58
N PRO A 90 0.83 -4.89 10.34
CA PRO A 90 2.06 -5.06 9.56
C PRO A 90 3.24 -4.38 10.24
N MET A 91 4.33 -5.12 10.50
CA MET A 91 5.52 -4.54 11.16
C MET A 91 6.19 -3.42 10.36
N TRP A 92 6.06 -3.45 9.03
CA TRP A 92 6.68 -2.48 8.11
C TRP A 92 5.86 -1.19 7.94
N LEU A 93 4.65 -1.11 8.51
CA LEU A 93 3.70 -0.05 8.22
C LEU A 93 4.24 1.34 8.58
N GLN A 94 4.81 1.48 9.77
CA GLN A 94 5.36 2.75 10.23
C GLN A 94 6.57 3.18 9.38
N ASN A 95 7.45 2.24 9.05
CA ASN A 95 8.62 2.55 8.23
C ASN A 95 8.24 3.05 6.83
N ILE A 96 7.27 2.41 6.17
CA ILE A 96 6.89 2.85 4.81
C ILE A 96 6.28 4.26 4.82
N THR A 97 5.45 4.60 5.80
CA THR A 97 4.86 5.95 5.87
C THR A 97 5.92 7.00 6.16
N GLU A 98 6.80 6.75 7.13
CA GLU A 98 7.89 7.67 7.49
C GLU A 98 8.85 7.91 6.33
N MET A 99 9.31 6.84 5.67
CA MET A 99 10.31 6.94 4.61
C MET A 99 9.76 7.62 3.36
N VAL A 100 8.51 7.33 2.97
CA VAL A 100 7.88 7.98 1.82
C VAL A 100 7.64 9.47 2.09
N LEU A 101 7.11 9.83 3.26
CA LEU A 101 6.85 11.24 3.61
C LEU A 101 8.13 12.05 3.79
N ALA A 102 9.23 11.41 4.21
CA ALA A 102 10.55 12.04 4.21
C ALA A 102 11.03 12.42 2.80
N ARG A 103 10.61 11.67 1.77
CA ARG A 103 11.00 11.93 0.37
C ARG A 103 10.06 12.85 -0.38
N GLU A 104 8.75 12.69 -0.19
CA GLU A 104 7.76 13.36 -1.04
C GLU A 104 6.61 13.97 -0.23
N ASP A 105 6.07 15.09 -0.72
CA ASP A 105 4.92 15.76 -0.11
C ASP A 105 3.62 15.19 -0.67
N VAL A 106 3.24 14.01 -0.16
CA VAL A 106 2.08 13.23 -0.60
C VAL A 106 1.10 12.99 0.54
N ASN A 107 -0.14 12.67 0.18
CA ASN A 107 -1.04 12.03 1.13
C ASN A 107 -0.75 10.53 1.14
N ILE A 108 -0.52 9.94 2.31
CA ILE A 108 -0.50 8.48 2.45
C ILE A 108 -1.77 8.02 3.14
N ILE A 109 -2.50 7.12 2.49
CA ILE A 109 -3.68 6.47 3.05
C ILE A 109 -3.35 5.00 3.29
N VAL A 110 -3.13 4.66 4.55
CA VAL A 110 -3.03 3.26 4.96
C VAL A 110 -4.44 2.67 4.99
N VAL A 111 -4.65 1.61 4.22
CA VAL A 111 -5.91 0.87 4.18
C VAL A 111 -5.85 -0.25 5.20
N ASP A 112 -6.45 -0.01 6.36
CA ASP A 112 -6.68 -1.01 7.39
C ASP A 112 -8.01 -1.73 7.09
N TRP A 113 -7.88 -2.90 6.45
CA TRP A 113 -8.98 -3.83 6.22
C TRP A 113 -8.82 -5.08 7.10
N ASN A 114 -8.16 -4.95 8.25
CA ASN A 114 -7.77 -6.10 9.06
C ASN A 114 -8.98 -6.89 9.59
N TYR A 115 -10.14 -6.25 9.78
CA TYR A 115 -11.42 -6.93 10.05
C TYR A 115 -11.92 -7.82 8.90
N GLY A 116 -11.38 -7.67 7.69
CA GLY A 116 -11.63 -8.57 6.56
C GLY A 116 -10.48 -9.54 6.28
N ALA A 117 -9.25 -9.13 6.59
CA ALA A 117 -8.03 -9.90 6.35
C ALA A 117 -7.71 -10.91 7.46
N ALA A 118 -8.17 -10.64 8.69
CA ALA A 118 -7.93 -11.47 9.85
C ALA A 118 -8.94 -12.60 9.95
N ASN A 119 -8.60 -13.71 9.31
CA ASN A 119 -9.40 -14.91 9.32
C ASN A 119 -8.49 -16.13 9.24
N VAL A 120 -8.82 -17.25 9.88
CA VAL A 120 -8.13 -18.52 9.67
C VAL A 120 -8.56 -19.19 8.36
N ASN A 121 -9.76 -18.88 7.88
CA ASN A 121 -10.27 -19.29 6.59
C ASN A 121 -9.83 -18.28 5.52
N TYR A 122 -8.76 -18.64 4.80
CA TYR A 122 -8.19 -17.83 3.72
C TYR A 122 -9.21 -17.46 2.64
N PHE A 123 -10.12 -18.36 2.26
CA PHE A 123 -11.15 -18.08 1.25
C PHE A 123 -12.05 -16.92 1.65
N LYS A 124 -12.30 -16.75 2.96
CA LYS A 124 -13.10 -15.61 3.44
C LYS A 124 -12.36 -14.29 3.30
N ALA A 125 -11.06 -14.29 3.53
CA ALA A 125 -10.22 -13.12 3.30
C ALA A 125 -10.14 -12.76 1.80
N VAL A 126 -10.09 -13.77 0.93
CA VAL A 126 -10.17 -13.60 -0.53
C VAL A 126 -11.52 -12.99 -0.94
N GLU A 127 -12.65 -13.52 -0.47
CA GLU A 127 -13.97 -12.94 -0.79
C GLU A 127 -14.08 -11.46 -0.36
N ASN A 128 -13.46 -11.11 0.76
CA ASN A 128 -13.46 -9.74 1.28
C ASN A 128 -12.64 -8.75 0.42
N THR A 129 -11.75 -9.20 -0.47
CA THR A 129 -10.95 -8.29 -1.30
C THR A 129 -11.81 -7.48 -2.25
N HIS A 130 -12.84 -8.09 -2.86
CA HIS A 130 -13.78 -7.38 -3.74
C HIS A 130 -14.54 -6.29 -2.99
N LYS A 131 -15.06 -6.61 -1.80
CA LYS A 131 -15.79 -5.64 -0.97
C LYS A 131 -14.89 -4.52 -0.46
N ALA A 132 -13.63 -4.82 -0.14
CA ALA A 132 -12.64 -3.80 0.20
C ALA A 132 -12.37 -2.88 -1.00
N ALA A 133 -12.23 -3.45 -2.20
CA ALA A 133 -12.05 -2.69 -3.43
C ALA A 133 -13.26 -1.80 -3.75
N ASP A 134 -14.49 -2.28 -3.56
CA ASP A 134 -15.70 -1.46 -3.76
C ASP A 134 -15.73 -0.25 -2.81
N ASN A 135 -15.36 -0.47 -1.54
CA ASN A 135 -15.27 0.61 -0.55
C ASN A 135 -14.21 1.66 -0.94
N LEU A 136 -13.01 1.22 -1.33
CA LEU A 136 -11.94 2.10 -1.79
C LEU A 136 -12.30 2.84 -3.08
N THR A 137 -12.96 2.16 -4.02
CA THR A 137 -13.47 2.76 -5.26
C THR A 137 -14.43 3.90 -4.94
N ALA A 138 -15.37 3.69 -4.01
CA ALA A 138 -16.31 4.74 -3.61
C ALA A 138 -15.61 5.94 -2.96
N PHE A 139 -14.58 5.70 -2.14
CA PHE A 139 -13.76 6.77 -1.55
C PHE A 139 -12.98 7.55 -2.61
N ILE A 140 -12.35 6.86 -3.57
CA ILE A 140 -11.58 7.50 -4.65
C ILE A 140 -12.50 8.29 -5.59
N LYS A 141 -13.71 7.79 -5.90
CA LYS A 141 -14.71 8.55 -6.66
C LYS A 141 -15.08 9.86 -5.95
N LYS A 142 -15.23 9.85 -4.63
CA LYS A 142 -15.42 11.09 -3.84
C LYS A 142 -14.23 12.03 -3.94
N MET A 143 -12.99 11.52 -3.87
CA MET A 143 -11.81 12.36 -4.08
C MET A 143 -11.84 13.02 -5.46
N GLN A 144 -12.19 12.25 -6.50
CA GLN A 144 -12.29 12.73 -7.88
C GLN A 144 -13.37 13.80 -8.03
N GLU A 145 -14.54 13.61 -7.43
CA GLU A 145 -15.63 14.61 -7.37
C GLU A 145 -15.17 15.94 -6.75
N HIS A 146 -14.20 15.89 -5.82
CA HIS A 146 -13.61 17.06 -5.16
C HIS A 146 -12.30 17.53 -5.80
N GLY A 147 -11.98 17.05 -7.00
CA GLY A 147 -10.90 17.58 -7.83
C GLY A 147 -9.60 16.80 -7.84
N SER A 148 -9.49 15.66 -7.15
CA SER A 148 -8.31 14.79 -7.31
C SER A 148 -8.27 14.13 -8.69
N SER A 149 -7.08 14.05 -9.28
CA SER A 149 -6.86 13.31 -10.52
C SER A 149 -6.66 11.82 -10.21
N LEU A 150 -7.30 10.93 -10.99
CA LEU A 150 -7.05 9.48 -10.85
C LEU A 150 -5.60 9.12 -11.24
N SER A 151 -5.01 9.86 -12.19
CA SER A 151 -3.61 9.70 -12.59
C SER A 151 -2.60 10.09 -11.51
N SER A 152 -3.00 10.86 -10.48
CA SER A 152 -2.14 11.18 -9.33
C SER A 152 -2.29 10.19 -8.17
N ILE A 153 -3.00 9.08 -8.38
CA ILE A 153 -3.15 8.01 -7.40
C ILE A 153 -2.13 6.91 -7.67
N HIS A 154 -1.43 6.51 -6.61
CA HIS A 154 -0.55 5.35 -6.59
C HIS A 154 -1.08 4.34 -5.56
N MET A 155 -1.24 3.09 -5.95
CA MET A 155 -1.63 2.03 -5.02
C MET A 155 -0.48 1.05 -4.84
N ILE A 156 -0.03 0.86 -3.60
CA ILE A 156 0.97 -0.12 -3.21
C ILE A 156 0.24 -1.25 -2.50
N GLY A 157 0.08 -2.37 -3.19
CA GLY A 157 -0.64 -3.53 -2.70
C GLY A 157 0.30 -4.68 -2.36
N VAL A 158 0.22 -5.21 -1.14
CA VAL A 158 1.01 -6.36 -0.70
C VAL A 158 0.14 -7.61 -0.67
N SER A 159 0.57 -8.71 -1.28
CA SER A 159 -0.17 -9.99 -1.22
C SER A 159 -1.61 -9.84 -1.72
N LEU A 160 -2.64 -10.17 -0.93
CA LEU A 160 -4.05 -9.88 -1.26
C LEU A 160 -4.32 -8.40 -1.57
N GLY A 161 -3.56 -7.47 -0.99
CA GLY A 161 -3.65 -6.04 -1.26
C GLY A 161 -3.31 -5.67 -2.71
N ALA A 162 -2.49 -6.47 -3.39
CA ALA A 162 -2.21 -6.30 -4.82
C ALA A 162 -3.48 -6.51 -5.66
N HIS A 163 -4.24 -7.56 -5.36
CA HIS A 163 -5.52 -7.81 -6.04
C HIS A 163 -6.59 -6.80 -5.67
N ILE A 164 -6.65 -6.35 -4.40
CA ILE A 164 -7.50 -5.21 -4.03
C ILE A 164 -7.18 -3.99 -4.90
N SER A 165 -5.90 -3.69 -5.11
CA SER A 165 -5.47 -2.58 -5.98
C SER A 165 -5.92 -2.80 -7.43
N GLY A 166 -5.76 -4.01 -7.95
CA GLY A 166 -6.24 -4.39 -9.29
C GLY A 166 -7.75 -4.20 -9.46
N PHE A 167 -8.54 -4.67 -8.50
CA PHE A 167 -10.01 -4.50 -8.51
C PHE A 167 -10.44 -3.04 -8.45
N VAL A 168 -9.79 -2.21 -7.63
CA VAL A 168 -10.04 -0.75 -7.60
C VAL A 168 -9.70 -0.14 -8.96
N GLY A 169 -8.58 -0.53 -9.54
CA GLY A 169 -8.15 -0.12 -10.88
C GLY A 169 -9.17 -0.48 -11.97
N ALA A 170 -9.63 -1.73 -11.98
CA ALA A 170 -10.67 -2.21 -12.90
C ALA A 170 -11.98 -1.43 -12.74
N ASN A 171 -12.43 -1.20 -11.51
CA ASN A 171 -13.62 -0.41 -11.18
C ASN A 171 -13.53 1.07 -11.62
N LEU A 172 -12.31 1.56 -11.86
CA LEU A 172 -11.98 2.91 -12.34
C LEU A 172 -11.44 2.88 -13.79
N ASN A 173 -11.73 1.81 -14.53
CA ASN A 173 -11.41 1.64 -15.95
C ASN A 173 -9.91 1.82 -16.26
N GLY A 174 -9.02 1.39 -15.36
CA GLY A 174 -7.57 1.53 -15.54
C GLY A 174 -7.04 2.95 -15.42
N SER A 175 -7.84 3.90 -14.92
CA SER A 175 -7.49 5.33 -14.91
C SER A 175 -6.55 5.74 -13.78
N ILE A 176 -6.25 4.83 -12.85
CA ILE A 176 -5.29 5.06 -11.75
C ILE A 176 -3.89 5.23 -12.33
N GLY A 177 -3.11 6.16 -11.79
CA GLY A 177 -1.77 6.45 -12.29
C GLY A 177 -0.83 5.26 -12.20
N ARG A 178 -0.70 4.66 -11.01
CA ARG A 178 0.20 3.52 -10.80
C ARG A 178 -0.33 2.50 -9.82
N ILE A 179 -0.09 1.21 -10.09
CA ILE A 179 -0.18 0.13 -9.11
C ILE A 179 1.20 -0.50 -8.98
N THR A 180 1.75 -0.51 -7.77
CA THR A 180 2.92 -1.32 -7.42
C THR A 180 2.45 -2.51 -6.60
N ALA A 181 2.68 -3.71 -7.13
CA ALA A 181 2.20 -4.94 -6.54
C ALA A 181 3.38 -5.71 -5.93
N LEU A 182 3.39 -5.82 -4.60
CA LEU A 182 4.45 -6.45 -3.82
C LEU A 182 4.04 -7.88 -3.49
N ASP A 183 4.62 -8.80 -4.25
CA ASP A 183 4.40 -10.25 -4.20
C ASP A 183 2.91 -10.62 -4.14
N PRO A 184 2.16 -10.42 -5.23
CA PRO A 184 0.72 -10.69 -5.28
C PRO A 184 0.41 -12.13 -4.87
N ALA A 185 -0.71 -12.36 -4.18
CA ALA A 185 -1.03 -13.69 -3.69
C ALA A 185 -1.38 -14.67 -4.82
N GLY A 186 -0.69 -15.79 -4.92
CA GLY A 186 -1.00 -16.87 -5.86
C GLY A 186 -2.28 -17.65 -5.51
N PRO A 187 -2.43 -18.17 -4.27
CA PRO A 187 -3.57 -18.99 -3.90
C PRO A 187 -4.91 -18.27 -4.11
N GLN A 188 -5.85 -18.94 -4.81
CA GLN A 188 -7.15 -18.43 -5.26
C GLN A 188 -7.14 -17.43 -6.43
N PHE A 189 -5.97 -17.00 -6.91
CA PHE A 189 -5.86 -16.13 -8.09
C PHE A 189 -5.18 -16.84 -9.26
N THR A 190 -4.26 -17.78 -9.01
CA THR A 190 -3.60 -18.54 -10.08
C THR A 190 -4.62 -19.29 -10.93
N GLY A 191 -4.57 -19.06 -12.25
CA GLY A 191 -5.48 -19.68 -13.21
C GLY A 191 -6.85 -19.00 -13.32
N THR A 192 -7.12 -17.92 -12.58
CA THR A 192 -8.36 -17.15 -12.74
C THR A 192 -8.30 -16.23 -13.96
N SER A 193 -9.48 -15.78 -14.38
CA SER A 193 -9.64 -14.77 -15.42
C SER A 193 -8.95 -13.47 -15.01
N LYS A 194 -8.57 -12.62 -15.98
CA LYS A 194 -7.92 -11.33 -15.69
C LYS A 194 -8.85 -10.39 -14.91
N GLU A 195 -10.15 -10.57 -15.02
CA GLU A 195 -11.18 -9.83 -14.29
C GLU A 195 -11.20 -10.17 -12.79
N ASP A 196 -10.71 -11.36 -12.42
CA ASP A 196 -10.70 -11.89 -11.06
C ASP A 196 -9.32 -11.76 -10.37
N ARG A 197 -8.40 -10.95 -10.91
CA ARG A 197 -7.06 -10.73 -10.34
C ARG A 197 -6.49 -9.38 -10.77
N LEU A 198 -5.24 -9.13 -10.38
CA LEU A 198 -4.48 -7.99 -10.87
C LEU A 198 -4.12 -8.23 -12.36
N ASP A 199 -4.18 -7.17 -13.15
CA ASP A 199 -3.85 -7.20 -14.58
C ASP A 199 -3.22 -5.85 -15.00
N PRO A 200 -2.37 -5.82 -16.04
CA PRO A 200 -1.74 -4.59 -16.50
C PRO A 200 -2.75 -3.50 -16.89
N THR A 201 -3.97 -3.86 -17.32
CA THR A 201 -5.02 -2.91 -17.67
C THR A 201 -5.64 -2.17 -16.47
N ASN A 202 -5.30 -2.54 -15.24
CA ASN A 202 -5.90 -1.96 -14.04
C ASN A 202 -5.32 -0.58 -13.66
N ALA A 203 -4.24 -0.12 -14.29
CA ALA A 203 -3.72 1.23 -14.12
C ALA A 203 -2.96 1.68 -15.38
N GLN A 204 -2.62 2.97 -15.46
CA GLN A 204 -1.77 3.51 -16.52
C GLN A 204 -0.38 2.87 -16.49
N PHE A 205 0.09 2.49 -15.30
CA PHE A 205 1.29 1.69 -15.13
C PHE A 205 1.13 0.70 -13.96
N VAL A 206 1.58 -0.53 -14.17
CA VAL A 206 1.53 -1.60 -13.18
C VAL A 206 2.91 -2.23 -13.11
N ASP A 207 3.56 -2.15 -11.96
CA ASP A 207 4.85 -2.78 -11.71
C ASP A 207 4.73 -3.80 -10.58
N VAL A 208 5.29 -4.99 -10.80
CA VAL A 208 5.09 -6.13 -9.91
C VAL A 208 6.44 -6.64 -9.45
N LEU A 209 6.58 -6.92 -8.17
CA LEU A 209 7.76 -7.59 -7.63
C LEU A 209 7.38 -8.97 -7.13
N HIS A 210 8.01 -9.99 -7.68
CA HIS A 210 7.88 -11.38 -7.29
C HIS A 210 9.03 -11.78 -6.37
N THR A 211 8.69 -12.36 -5.22
CA THR A 211 9.66 -12.83 -4.22
C THR A 211 9.33 -14.17 -3.59
N ASP A 212 8.16 -14.77 -3.83
CA ASP A 212 7.75 -16.06 -3.23
C ASP A 212 6.89 -16.93 -4.17
N MET A 213 7.20 -16.96 -5.46
CA MET A 213 6.39 -17.61 -6.49
C MET A 213 6.21 -19.12 -6.30
N ASP A 214 7.13 -19.79 -5.61
CA ASP A 214 7.09 -21.21 -5.33
C ASP A 214 6.23 -21.57 -4.11
N ALA A 215 5.77 -20.59 -3.33
CA ALA A 215 4.85 -20.78 -2.22
C ALA A 215 3.61 -19.88 -2.24
N LEU A 216 3.70 -18.62 -1.77
CA LEU A 216 2.53 -17.74 -1.59
C LEU A 216 2.32 -16.76 -2.75
N GLY A 217 3.36 -16.46 -3.51
CA GLY A 217 3.35 -15.50 -4.62
C GLY A 217 2.69 -16.05 -5.89
N PHE A 218 2.15 -15.14 -6.70
CA PHE A 218 1.60 -15.44 -8.02
C PHE A 218 2.73 -15.58 -9.04
N ARG A 219 2.67 -16.57 -9.95
CA ARG A 219 3.82 -16.97 -10.78
C ARG A 219 3.93 -16.23 -12.11
N GLU A 220 2.80 -16.01 -12.76
CA GLU A 220 2.79 -15.44 -14.11
C GLU A 220 2.87 -13.91 -14.05
N PRO A 221 3.31 -13.24 -15.14
CA PRO A 221 3.32 -11.79 -15.21
C PRO A 221 1.95 -11.16 -14.93
N LEU A 222 1.93 -10.11 -14.12
CA LEU A 222 0.73 -9.37 -13.73
C LEU A 222 0.79 -7.88 -14.08
N GLY A 223 1.94 -7.37 -14.52
CA GLY A 223 2.17 -5.95 -14.76
C GLY A 223 2.62 -5.59 -16.17
N HIS A 224 2.86 -4.30 -16.35
CA HIS A 224 3.61 -3.80 -17.50
C HIS A 224 5.09 -4.18 -17.38
N ILE A 225 5.62 -4.22 -16.14
CA ILE A 225 6.94 -4.73 -15.82
C ILE A 225 6.83 -5.63 -14.59
N ASP A 226 7.31 -6.87 -14.73
CA ASP A 226 7.42 -7.84 -13.64
C ASP A 226 8.90 -8.03 -13.30
N PHE A 227 9.23 -7.74 -12.04
CA PHE A 227 10.55 -7.87 -11.46
C PHE A 227 10.63 -9.18 -10.65
N TYR A 228 11.68 -9.96 -10.88
CA TYR A 228 11.88 -11.25 -10.21
C TYR A 228 13.15 -11.19 -9.36
N ALA A 229 13.04 -10.70 -8.12
CA ALA A 229 14.20 -10.54 -7.25
C ALA A 229 14.78 -11.91 -6.89
N ASN A 230 16.07 -12.11 -7.16
CA ASN A 230 16.76 -13.39 -6.94
C ASN A 230 16.06 -14.58 -7.65
N GLY A 231 15.41 -14.33 -8.78
CA GLY A 231 14.62 -15.32 -9.53
C GLY A 231 13.16 -15.43 -9.08
N GLY A 232 12.77 -14.68 -8.06
CA GLY A 232 11.40 -14.54 -7.55
C GLY A 232 10.89 -15.73 -6.70
N ALA A 233 11.79 -16.62 -6.30
CA ALA A 233 11.53 -17.71 -5.35
C ALA A 233 12.34 -17.46 -4.06
N ASP A 234 13.17 -18.39 -3.60
CA ASP A 234 13.95 -18.24 -2.36
C ASP A 234 14.82 -16.96 -2.28
N GLN A 235 14.58 -16.13 -1.27
CA GLN A 235 15.28 -14.88 -1.05
C GLN A 235 16.48 -15.06 -0.11
N PRO A 236 17.61 -14.38 -0.39
CA PRO A 236 18.77 -14.38 0.51
C PRO A 236 18.41 -13.96 1.95
N GLY A 237 18.89 -14.72 2.93
CA GLY A 237 18.65 -14.48 4.35
C GLY A 237 17.33 -15.03 4.90
N CYS A 238 16.45 -15.57 4.04
CA CYS A 238 15.29 -16.31 4.49
C CYS A 238 15.63 -17.78 4.80
N PRO A 239 14.88 -18.43 5.72
CA PRO A 239 15.04 -19.87 5.95
C PRO A 239 14.86 -20.63 4.63
N ARG A 240 15.52 -21.78 4.47
CA ARG A 240 15.42 -22.59 3.22
C ARG A 240 14.61 -23.87 3.36
N THR A 241 13.98 -24.07 4.52
CA THR A 241 13.33 -25.36 4.83
C THR A 241 11.94 -25.14 5.39
N ILE A 242 10.99 -25.94 4.92
CA ILE A 242 9.63 -26.02 5.45
C ILE A 242 9.60 -26.37 6.95
N LEU A 243 10.67 -26.98 7.49
CA LEU A 243 10.83 -27.26 8.92
C LEU A 243 10.91 -25.98 9.77
N SER A 244 11.20 -24.83 9.16
CA SER A 244 11.15 -23.52 9.80
C SER A 244 9.71 -22.96 9.92
N GLY A 245 8.70 -23.71 9.48
CA GLY A 245 7.29 -23.40 9.67
C GLY A 245 6.88 -22.08 9.02
N THR A 246 6.08 -21.29 9.72
CA THR A 246 5.56 -20.01 9.20
C THR A 246 6.64 -18.97 8.94
N LYS A 247 7.86 -19.12 9.49
CA LYS A 247 8.99 -18.23 9.20
C LYS A 247 9.60 -18.46 7.82
N TYR A 248 9.45 -19.66 7.26
CA TYR A 248 9.88 -19.97 5.89
C TYR A 248 9.02 -19.17 4.91
N PHE A 249 7.75 -19.53 4.80
CA PHE A 249 6.79 -18.94 3.84
C PHE A 249 6.55 -17.43 4.01
N LYS A 250 6.70 -16.87 5.22
CA LYS A 250 6.50 -15.43 5.41
C LYS A 250 7.72 -14.59 5.05
N CYS A 251 8.93 -15.16 5.11
CA CYS A 251 10.14 -14.36 4.94
C CYS A 251 10.30 -13.91 3.50
N ASP A 252 10.22 -14.87 2.56
CA ASP A 252 10.33 -14.61 1.12
C ASP A 252 9.20 -13.67 0.68
N HIS A 253 7.97 -13.95 1.10
CA HIS A 253 6.81 -13.11 0.82
C HIS A 253 6.95 -11.67 1.33
N GLN A 254 7.53 -11.48 2.53
CA GLN A 254 7.79 -10.14 3.09
C GLN A 254 8.99 -9.43 2.48
N ARG A 255 9.89 -10.15 1.78
CA ARG A 255 11.08 -9.55 1.15
C ARG A 255 10.68 -8.48 0.14
N SER A 256 9.56 -8.66 -0.56
CA SER A 256 9.04 -7.66 -1.50
C SER A 256 8.86 -6.28 -0.86
N VAL A 257 8.36 -6.22 0.37
CA VAL A 257 8.19 -4.97 1.11
C VAL A 257 9.53 -4.37 1.53
N PHE A 258 10.47 -5.19 2.00
CA PHE A 258 11.78 -4.68 2.40
C PHE A 258 12.60 -4.17 1.22
N LEU A 259 12.56 -4.85 0.07
CA LEU A 259 13.19 -4.33 -1.16
C LEU A 259 12.51 -3.04 -1.63
N TYR A 260 11.20 -2.91 -1.46
CA TYR A 260 10.52 -1.65 -1.72
C TYR A 260 11.00 -0.54 -0.77
N LEU A 261 11.08 -0.80 0.54
CA LEU A 261 11.60 0.16 1.53
C LEU A 261 13.04 0.59 1.24
N ASP A 262 13.91 -0.35 0.84
CA ASP A 262 15.29 -0.03 0.45
C ASP A 262 15.33 0.91 -0.76
N SER A 263 14.38 0.76 -1.71
CA SER A 263 14.27 1.67 -2.85
C SER A 263 13.83 3.08 -2.43
N VAL A 264 12.99 3.16 -1.40
CA VAL A 264 12.59 4.45 -0.80
C VAL A 264 13.81 5.08 -0.15
N ASN A 265 14.63 4.33 0.59
CA ASN A 265 15.81 4.88 1.27
C ASN A 265 16.97 5.27 0.32
N GLN A 266 16.91 4.89 -0.96
CA GLN A 266 17.97 5.09 -1.95
C GLN A 266 19.34 4.50 -1.53
N THR A 267 19.35 3.52 -0.62
CA THR A 267 20.57 2.83 -0.18
C THR A 267 21.13 1.92 -1.27
N CYS A 268 20.24 1.39 -2.12
CA CYS A 268 20.57 0.52 -3.24
C CYS A 268 19.70 0.86 -4.44
N THR A 269 20.32 0.94 -5.63
CA THR A 269 19.56 1.03 -6.89
C THR A 269 19.19 -0.38 -7.34
N HIS A 270 17.90 -0.72 -7.28
CA HIS A 270 17.38 -2.00 -7.76
C HIS A 270 17.24 -2.03 -9.28
N LYS A 271 18.36 -1.90 -9.98
CA LYS A 271 18.41 -2.04 -11.43
C LYS A 271 18.11 -3.49 -11.81
N ALA A 272 17.15 -3.68 -12.72
CA ALA A 272 16.82 -4.96 -13.28
C ALA A 272 17.20 -5.04 -14.76
N PHE A 273 17.40 -6.25 -15.25
CA PHE A 273 17.75 -6.52 -16.63
C PHE A 273 16.64 -7.34 -17.31
N PRO A 274 16.15 -6.92 -18.48
CA PRO A 274 15.20 -7.72 -19.24
C PRO A 274 15.85 -9.04 -19.62
N CYS A 275 15.15 -10.15 -19.36
CA CYS A 275 15.68 -11.47 -19.62
C CYS A 275 14.56 -12.47 -19.87
N SER A 276 14.83 -13.47 -20.72
CA SER A 276 13.87 -14.53 -21.04
C SER A 276 13.64 -15.49 -19.86
N SER A 277 14.66 -15.66 -19.00
CA SER A 277 14.60 -16.50 -17.80
C SER A 277 15.70 -16.13 -16.81
N TYR A 278 15.49 -16.48 -15.55
CA TYR A 278 16.51 -16.27 -14.51
C TYR A 278 17.80 -17.07 -14.76
N LYS A 279 17.70 -18.24 -15.40
CA LYS A 279 18.88 -19.02 -15.80
C LYS A 279 19.76 -18.24 -16.78
N GLU A 280 19.17 -17.62 -17.80
CA GLU A 280 19.95 -16.83 -18.77
C GLU A 280 20.57 -15.58 -18.13
N PHE A 281 19.90 -14.98 -17.15
CA PHE A 281 20.46 -13.90 -16.35
C PHE A 281 21.72 -14.36 -15.59
N LEU A 282 21.64 -15.51 -14.90
CA LEU A 282 22.79 -16.10 -14.18
C LEU A 282 23.92 -16.53 -15.13
N ASP A 283 23.59 -17.02 -16.32
CA ASP A 283 24.56 -17.38 -17.36
C ASP A 283 25.18 -16.13 -18.04
N GLY A 284 24.84 -14.91 -17.62
CA GLY A 284 25.42 -13.66 -18.10
C GLY A 284 24.94 -13.22 -19.48
N LYS A 285 23.78 -13.70 -19.93
CA LYS A 285 23.25 -13.40 -21.28
C LYS A 285 22.40 -12.13 -21.36
N CYS A 286 22.02 -11.57 -20.22
CA CYS A 286 21.09 -10.43 -20.12
C CYS A 286 21.78 -9.24 -19.42
N LEU A 287 22.75 -8.62 -20.12
CA LEU A 287 23.61 -7.57 -19.56
C LEU A 287 23.34 -6.16 -20.12
N ASN A 288 22.37 -6.03 -21.03
CA ASN A 288 21.95 -4.75 -21.58
C ASN A 288 20.43 -4.58 -21.44
N CYS A 289 19.96 -3.38 -21.74
CA CYS A 289 18.54 -3.00 -21.62
C CYS A 289 18.07 -2.35 -22.92
N ASP A 290 18.59 -2.84 -24.04
CA ASP A 290 18.35 -2.26 -25.38
C ASP A 290 16.85 -2.27 -25.73
N SER A 291 16.08 -3.22 -25.17
CA SER A 291 14.62 -3.29 -25.30
C SER A 291 13.89 -2.06 -24.77
N PHE A 292 14.53 -1.27 -23.89
CA PHE A 292 14.00 -0.02 -23.34
C PHE A 292 14.61 1.23 -24.00
N GLY A 293 15.48 1.06 -25.01
CA GLY A 293 16.08 2.15 -25.75
C GLY A 293 16.79 3.18 -24.85
N SER A 294 16.52 4.46 -25.07
CA SER A 294 17.12 5.56 -24.30
C SER A 294 16.67 5.62 -22.84
N ALA A 295 15.59 4.93 -22.45
CA ALA A 295 15.15 4.86 -21.05
C ALA A 295 16.11 4.02 -20.18
N GLY A 296 16.91 3.15 -20.80
CA GLY A 296 17.87 2.30 -20.11
C GLY A 296 17.21 1.21 -19.26
N CYS A 297 17.96 0.65 -18.31
CA CYS A 297 17.48 -0.45 -17.49
C CYS A 297 16.39 -0.01 -16.52
N PRO A 298 15.28 -0.77 -16.40
CA PRO A 298 14.25 -0.49 -15.43
C PRO A 298 14.82 -0.59 -14.01
N VAL A 299 14.39 0.33 -13.15
CA VAL A 299 14.73 0.34 -11.73
C VAL A 299 13.45 0.09 -10.95
N PHE A 300 13.48 -0.93 -10.09
CA PHE A 300 12.33 -1.25 -9.24
C PHE A 300 12.24 -0.30 -8.04
N GLY A 301 11.01 0.10 -7.68
CA GLY A 301 10.70 0.71 -6.39
C GLY A 301 10.04 2.09 -6.44
N TRP A 302 10.27 2.89 -5.38
CA TRP A 302 9.82 4.27 -5.26
C TRP A 302 10.72 5.21 -6.08
N LEU A 303 10.24 5.52 -7.29
CA LEU A 303 10.92 6.34 -8.30
C LEU A 303 10.52 7.80 -8.17
#